data_AF-H2C6H4-F1
#
_entry.id   AF-H2C6H4-F1
#
_cell.length_a   1.000
_cell.length_b   1.000
_cell.length_c   1.000
_cell.angle_alpha   90.00
_cell.angle_beta   90.00
_cell.angle_gamma   90.00
#
_symmetry.space_group_name_H-M   'P 1'
#
loop_
_entity.id
_entity.type
_entity.pdbx_description
1 polymer ?
#
loop_
_entity_poly.entity_id
_entity_poly.type
_entity_poly.pdbx_seq_one_letter_code
_entity_poly.pdbx_strand_id
1 'polypeptide(L)'
;MASHRDYSVRVGVLRGWAVLGVSELNAFEVLSISQDLAALTYFLGTLFMALPIPLYGVKKWGPKMISDGIYSTILVNLYETILYLVSVIGNQLGTNWPSYMNWLYELLANELSIFTVVRGILTIIGFTPLSVPFSLVLTFLSGFITITGTLIVISQLIYNNVGLLIALGVLMLSLPFRIGRAVGGGLMGFAIVFYVGLPLLPAFLSTFGVNVIQDFSTNINSLQALNSLLSNAIPDYIEGTVIMPTAYLGILTSLSLGVGSAIAGGYSRLPIQVDFV
;
A
#
# COMPACT_ATOMS: atom_id res chain seq x y z
N MET A 1 34.23 37.99 32.91
CA MET A 1 32.85 38.38 33.27
C MET A 1 31.93 37.72 32.26
N ALA A 2 31.55 36.48 32.53
CA ALA A 2 30.21 36.06 33.02
C ALA A 2 29.23 35.95 31.84
N SER A 3 29.00 34.74 31.31
CA SER A 3 27.93 33.77 31.69
C SER A 3 26.53 34.29 31.28
N HIS A 4 25.51 33.53 30.90
CA HIS A 4 25.18 32.10 30.91
C HIS A 4 23.78 32.02 30.25
N ARG A 5 23.44 30.90 29.56
CA ARG A 5 22.07 30.42 29.22
C ARG A 5 21.33 31.25 28.15
N ASP A 6 20.64 30.68 27.16
CA ASP A 6 19.55 29.72 27.30
C ASP A 6 19.50 28.68 26.17
N TYR A 7 19.63 27.42 26.57
CA TYR A 7 19.16 26.23 25.85
C TYR A 7 17.75 25.94 26.37
N SER A 8 16.71 26.51 25.77
CA SER A 8 15.33 26.28 26.26
C SER A 8 14.22 26.57 25.23
N VAL A 9 14.40 26.17 23.97
CA VAL A 9 13.23 26.01 23.06
C VAL A 9 13.42 24.76 22.19
N ARG A 10 13.61 23.62 22.87
CA ARG A 10 13.56 22.26 22.29
C ARG A 10 12.63 21.36 23.09
N VAL A 11 11.53 21.88 23.65
CA VAL A 11 10.50 21.05 24.31
C VAL A 11 9.19 21.82 24.30
N GLY A 12 8.37 21.70 23.24
CA GLY A 12 7.16 22.53 23.17
C GLY A 12 6.17 22.32 22.03
N VAL A 13 6.37 21.34 21.14
CA VAL A 13 5.38 21.03 20.08
C VAL A 13 5.05 19.53 20.09
N LEU A 14 4.83 18.99 21.29
CA LEU A 14 4.34 17.62 21.52
C LEU A 14 3.05 17.58 22.36
N ARG A 15 2.29 18.67 22.43
CA ARG A 15 0.99 18.71 23.12
C ARG A 15 0.03 19.65 22.41
N GLY A 16 -0.76 19.12 21.48
CA GLY A 16 -1.74 19.93 20.74
C GLY A 16 -2.81 19.17 19.97
N TRP A 17 -2.99 17.85 20.17
CA TRP A 17 -4.02 17.06 19.47
C TRP A 17 -4.83 16.19 20.44
N ALA A 18 -5.15 16.76 21.60
CA ALA A 18 -6.14 16.20 22.53
C ALA A 18 -7.43 17.02 22.47
N VAL A 19 -8.04 17.15 21.29
CA VAL A 19 -9.41 17.67 21.15
C VAL A 19 -10.07 16.92 19.99
N LEU A 20 -11.12 16.16 20.32
CA LEU A 20 -11.93 15.23 19.52
C LEU A 20 -11.41 13.78 19.53
N GLY A 21 -11.98 12.99 20.45
CA GLY A 21 -11.66 11.59 20.73
C GLY A 21 -12.02 10.62 19.60
N VAL A 22 -11.24 10.67 18.53
CA VAL A 22 -10.87 9.50 17.73
C VAL A 22 -9.35 9.43 17.85
N SER A 23 -8.84 8.52 18.68
CA SER A 23 -7.40 8.30 18.78
C SER A 23 -6.91 7.83 17.42
N GLU A 24 -6.21 8.69 16.67
CA GLU A 24 -5.41 8.24 15.54
C GLU A 24 -4.43 7.21 16.10
N LEU A 25 -4.56 5.94 15.69
CA LEU A 25 -3.71 4.85 16.16
C LEU A 25 -2.26 5.23 15.87
N ASN A 26 -1.46 5.42 16.90
CA ASN A 26 -0.05 5.74 16.73
C ASN A 26 0.75 4.44 16.54
N ALA A 27 1.67 4.40 15.57
CA ALA A 27 2.51 3.23 15.32
C ALA A 27 3.28 2.78 16.58
N PHE A 28 3.71 3.71 17.43
CA PHE A 28 4.40 3.38 18.68
C PHE A 28 3.50 2.73 19.74
N GLU A 29 2.22 3.12 19.80
CA GLU A 29 1.25 2.48 20.70
C GLU A 29 0.99 1.03 20.27
N VAL A 30 0.82 0.82 18.96
CA VAL A 30 0.67 -0.52 18.36
C VAL A 30 1.89 -1.40 18.65
N LEU A 31 3.10 -0.84 18.57
CA LEU A 31 4.34 -1.58 18.90
C LEU A 31 4.44 -1.90 20.40
N SER A 32 4.00 -1.01 21.29
CA SER A 32 3.95 -1.29 22.73
C SER A 32 3.02 -2.48 23.02
N ILE A 33 1.83 -2.49 22.42
CA ILE A 33 0.89 -3.62 22.55
C ILE A 33 1.50 -4.91 21.98
N SER A 34 2.22 -4.80 20.87
CA SER A 34 2.91 -5.93 20.24
C SER A 34 3.97 -6.53 21.17
N GLN A 35 4.70 -5.70 21.92
CA GLN A 35 5.70 -6.14 22.89
C GLN A 35 5.06 -6.90 24.06
N ASP A 36 3.94 -6.39 24.59
CA ASP A 36 3.20 -7.06 25.67
C ASP A 36 2.62 -8.40 25.21
N LEU A 37 2.08 -8.47 23.99
CA LEU A 37 1.60 -9.71 23.37
C LEU A 37 2.73 -10.72 23.12
N ALA A 38 3.90 -10.25 22.70
CA ALA A 38 5.07 -11.09 22.51
C ALA A 38 5.55 -11.70 23.84
N ALA A 39 5.60 -10.90 24.90
CA ALA A 39 5.91 -11.36 26.25
C ALA A 39 4.87 -12.37 26.75
N LEU A 40 3.58 -12.10 26.56
CA LEU A 40 2.50 -13.03 26.89
C LEU A 40 2.65 -14.37 26.16
N THR A 41 2.95 -14.33 24.85
CA THR A 41 3.15 -15.53 24.04
C THR A 41 4.35 -16.35 24.53
N TYR A 42 5.43 -15.68 24.94
CA TYR A 42 6.59 -16.33 25.56
C TYR A 42 6.23 -17.01 26.88
N PHE A 43 5.53 -16.31 27.80
CA PHE A 43 5.13 -16.86 29.09
C PHE A 43 4.13 -18.02 28.97
N LEU A 44 3.19 -17.94 28.04
CA LEU A 44 2.29 -19.07 27.73
C LEU A 44 3.09 -20.28 27.23
N GLY A 45 4.10 -20.05 26.39
CA GLY A 45 4.98 -21.09 25.89
C GLY A 45 5.78 -21.79 27.00
N THR A 46 6.36 -21.04 27.93
CA THR A 46 7.10 -21.61 29.07
C THR A 46 6.17 -22.34 30.03
N LEU A 47 4.96 -21.82 30.28
CA LEU A 47 3.94 -22.46 31.11
C LEU A 47 3.50 -23.80 30.52
N PHE A 48 3.24 -23.87 29.21
CA PHE A 48 2.92 -25.14 28.55
C PHE A 48 4.04 -26.17 28.64
N MET A 49 5.30 -25.73 28.63
CA MET A 49 6.44 -26.62 28.79
C MET A 49 6.61 -27.11 30.23
N ALA A 50 6.28 -26.26 31.22
CA ALA A 50 6.38 -26.55 32.64
C ALA A 50 5.23 -27.40 33.19
N LEU A 51 4.10 -27.51 32.47
CA LEU A 51 2.94 -28.26 32.94
C LEU A 51 3.27 -29.75 33.16
N PRO A 52 2.90 -30.34 34.31
CA PRO A 52 3.06 -31.76 34.60
C PRO A 52 1.94 -32.59 33.94
N ILE A 53 1.64 -32.34 32.65
CA ILE A 53 0.62 -33.08 31.89
C ILE A 53 1.28 -33.78 30.70
N PRO A 54 1.11 -35.11 30.55
CA PRO A 54 1.72 -35.87 29.46
C PRO A 54 0.95 -35.76 28.12
N LEU A 55 0.44 -34.57 27.78
CA LEU A 55 -0.20 -34.32 26.47
C LEU A 55 0.86 -33.86 25.47
N TYR A 56 1.39 -34.81 24.69
CA TYR A 56 2.39 -34.55 23.64
C TYR A 56 1.95 -33.44 22.67
N GLY A 57 0.65 -33.40 22.37
CA GLY A 57 0.04 -32.40 21.51
C GLY A 57 0.14 -30.97 22.03
N VAL A 58 0.11 -30.74 23.35
CA VAL A 58 0.22 -29.41 23.98
C VAL A 58 1.70 -29.07 24.20
N LYS A 59 2.50 -30.05 24.61
CA LYS A 59 3.92 -29.84 24.92
C LYS A 59 4.76 -29.44 23.71
N LYS A 60 4.39 -29.88 22.50
CA LYS A 60 5.03 -29.43 21.24
C LYS A 60 4.80 -27.95 20.91
N TRP A 61 3.78 -27.31 21.50
CA TRP A 61 3.48 -25.89 21.27
C TRP A 61 4.31 -24.97 22.16
N GLY A 62 4.71 -25.41 23.35
CA GLY A 62 5.53 -24.62 24.27
C GLY A 62 6.79 -24.05 23.61
N PRO A 63 7.70 -24.88 23.07
CA PRO A 63 8.90 -24.42 22.36
C PRO A 63 8.60 -23.53 21.15
N LYS A 64 7.50 -23.79 20.43
CA LYS A 64 7.09 -22.97 19.28
C LYS A 64 6.66 -21.58 19.70
N MET A 65 5.80 -21.47 20.71
CA MET A 65 5.34 -20.18 21.24
C MET A 65 6.48 -19.38 21.86
N ILE A 66 7.42 -20.05 22.54
CA ILE A 66 8.65 -19.40 23.03
C ILE A 66 9.42 -18.77 21.86
N SER A 67 9.66 -19.54 20.79
CA SER A 67 10.36 -19.02 19.60
C SER A 67 9.61 -17.88 18.91
N ASP A 68 8.28 -17.92 18.89
CA ASP A 68 7.44 -16.89 18.29
C ASP A 68 7.47 -15.59 19.11
N GLY A 69 7.39 -15.67 20.43
CA GLY A 69 7.49 -14.50 21.31
C GLY A 69 8.84 -13.81 21.22
N ILE A 70 9.94 -14.57 21.13
CA ILE A 70 11.29 -14.03 20.89
C ILE A 70 11.35 -13.36 19.52
N TYR A 71 10.86 -14.02 18.48
CA TYR A 71 10.85 -13.47 17.11
C TYR A 71 10.11 -12.13 17.03
N SER A 72 8.91 -12.04 17.60
CA SER A 72 8.12 -10.81 17.60
C SER A 72 8.76 -9.70 18.44
N THR A 73 9.40 -10.04 19.56
CA THR A 73 10.18 -9.06 20.35
C THR A 73 11.35 -8.48 19.55
N ILE A 74 12.07 -9.32 18.81
CA ILE A 74 13.16 -8.87 17.93
C ILE A 74 12.60 -7.94 16.84
N LEU A 75 11.47 -8.30 16.22
CA LEU A 75 10.83 -7.45 15.20
C LEU A 75 10.41 -6.08 15.73
N VAL A 76 9.84 -5.99 16.94
CA VAL A 76 9.50 -4.70 17.58
C VAL A 76 10.74 -3.82 17.68
N ASN A 77 11.87 -4.37 18.13
CA ASN A 77 13.12 -3.64 18.25
C ASN A 77 13.75 -3.27 16.89
N LEU A 78 13.49 -4.07 15.85
CA LEU A 78 13.97 -3.81 14.48
C LEU A 78 13.06 -2.87 13.68
N TYR A 79 11.92 -2.45 14.20
CA TYR A 79 10.94 -1.65 13.46
C TYR A 79 11.53 -0.41 12.77
N GLU A 80 12.28 0.41 13.50
CA GLU A 80 12.92 1.61 12.91
C GLU A 80 13.99 1.25 11.89
N THR A 81 14.70 0.14 12.11
CA THR A 81 15.69 -0.37 11.16
C THR A 81 15.02 -0.84 9.86
N ILE A 82 13.86 -1.48 9.96
CA ILE A 82 13.06 -1.88 8.78
C ILE A 82 12.64 -0.65 8.00
N LEU A 83 12.09 0.38 8.65
CA LEU A 83 11.71 1.63 7.98
C LEU A 83 12.89 2.32 7.30
N TYR A 84 14.04 2.35 7.97
CA TYR A 84 15.27 2.90 7.41
C TYR A 84 15.70 2.11 6.15
N LEU A 85 15.70 0.77 6.22
CA LEU A 85 16.05 -0.07 5.07
C LEU A 85 15.10 0.12 3.89
N VAL A 86 13.79 0.23 4.14
CA VAL A 86 12.77 0.50 3.12
C VAL A 86 13.08 1.83 2.40
N SER A 87 13.40 2.88 3.16
CA SER A 87 13.79 4.18 2.60
C SER A 87 15.09 4.10 1.79
N VAL A 88 16.12 3.41 2.30
CA VAL A 88 17.39 3.23 1.59
C VAL A 88 17.19 2.47 0.28
N ILE A 89 16.44 1.37 0.28
CA ILE A 89 16.14 0.59 -0.93
C ILE A 89 15.38 1.46 -1.94
N GLY A 90 14.38 2.21 -1.49
CA GLY A 90 13.64 3.13 -2.36
C GLY A 90 14.55 4.17 -3.01
N ASN A 91 15.41 4.82 -2.23
CA ASN A 91 16.34 5.82 -2.75
C ASN A 91 17.32 5.25 -3.78
N GLN A 92 17.80 4.02 -3.59
CA GLN A 92 18.68 3.35 -4.56
C GLN A 92 17.96 2.96 -5.85
N LEU A 93 16.66 2.65 -5.78
CA LEU A 93 15.83 2.40 -6.95
C LEU A 93 15.35 3.70 -7.62
N GLY A 94 15.69 4.88 -7.08
CA GLY A 94 15.29 6.17 -7.61
C GLY A 94 13.84 6.56 -7.30
N THR A 95 13.24 6.00 -6.24
CA THR A 95 11.85 6.30 -5.88
C THR A 95 11.69 7.74 -5.42
N ASN A 96 10.73 8.47 -5.99
CA ASN A 96 10.40 9.84 -5.57
C ASN A 96 8.88 10.00 -5.45
N TRP A 97 8.38 9.96 -4.21
CA TRP A 97 6.96 10.07 -3.89
C TRP A 97 6.31 11.38 -4.35
N PRO A 98 6.89 12.58 -4.06
CA PRO A 98 6.37 13.83 -4.61
C PRO A 98 6.23 13.84 -6.13
N SER A 99 7.24 13.36 -6.86
CA SER A 99 7.20 13.31 -8.33
C SER A 99 6.11 12.37 -8.83
N TYR A 100 5.95 11.21 -8.20
CA TYR A 100 4.92 10.25 -8.53
C TYR A 100 3.50 10.79 -8.29
N MET A 101 3.27 11.45 -7.15
CA MET A 101 1.97 12.06 -6.86
C MET A 101 1.63 13.18 -7.84
N ASN A 102 2.60 14.03 -8.20
CA ASN A 102 2.40 15.06 -9.22
C ASN A 102 2.01 14.42 -10.57
N TRP A 103 2.72 13.37 -10.99
CA TRP A 103 2.40 12.64 -12.21
C TRP A 103 0.97 12.07 -12.20
N LEU A 104 0.49 11.53 -11.07
CA LEU A 104 -0.89 11.06 -10.95
C LEU A 104 -1.92 12.19 -11.06
N TYR A 105 -1.66 13.34 -10.45
CA TYR A 105 -2.57 14.48 -10.55
C TYR A 105 -2.59 15.08 -11.96
N GLU A 106 -1.44 15.13 -12.64
CA GLU A 106 -1.35 15.52 -14.05
C GLU A 106 -2.12 14.56 -14.95
N LEU A 107 -1.97 13.25 -14.72
CA LEU A 107 -2.73 12.23 -15.44
C LEU A 107 -4.24 12.41 -15.25
N LEU A 108 -4.70 12.56 -14.01
CA LEU A 108 -6.11 12.79 -13.68
C LEU A 108 -6.65 14.09 -14.33
N ALA A 109 -5.86 15.17 -14.30
CA ALA A 109 -6.23 16.44 -14.92
C ALA A 109 -6.36 16.31 -16.45
N ASN A 110 -5.48 15.53 -17.09
CA ASN A 110 -5.55 15.26 -18.51
C ASN A 110 -6.81 14.44 -18.87
N GLU A 111 -7.10 13.38 -18.11
CA GLU A 111 -8.32 12.58 -18.30
C GLU A 111 -9.59 13.42 -18.17
N LEU A 112 -9.64 14.31 -17.18
CA LEU A 112 -10.75 15.26 -17.00
C LEU A 112 -10.85 16.25 -18.17
N SER A 113 -9.73 16.75 -18.69
CA SER A 113 -9.71 17.64 -19.85
C SER A 113 -10.36 16.95 -21.06
N ILE A 114 -9.93 15.74 -21.39
CA ILE A 114 -10.49 14.97 -22.52
C ILE A 114 -11.97 14.66 -22.28
N PHE A 115 -12.35 14.31 -21.05
CA PHE A 115 -13.75 14.08 -20.69
C PHE A 115 -14.62 15.31 -20.98
N THR A 116 -14.15 16.51 -20.59
CA THR A 116 -14.89 17.75 -20.85
C THR A 116 -15.01 18.08 -22.33
N VAL A 117 -13.97 17.82 -23.13
CA VAL A 117 -13.99 18.02 -24.59
C VAL A 117 -14.99 17.08 -25.26
N VAL A 118 -14.93 15.78 -24.95
CA VAL A 118 -15.85 14.77 -25.52
C VAL A 118 -17.29 15.07 -25.11
N ARG A 119 -17.50 15.45 -23.84
CA ARG A 119 -18.83 15.87 -23.36
C ARG A 119 -19.32 17.13 -24.06
N GLY A 120 -18.46 18.12 -24.29
CA GLY A 120 -18.79 19.32 -25.04
C GLY A 120 -19.25 19.01 -26.46
N ILE A 121 -18.53 18.14 -27.18
CA ILE A 121 -18.91 17.68 -28.52
C ILE A 121 -20.28 17.00 -28.50
N LEU A 122 -20.54 16.12 -27.54
CA LEU A 122 -21.84 15.46 -27.36
C LEU A 122 -22.99 16.44 -27.15
N THR A 123 -22.79 17.50 -26.35
CA THR A 123 -23.82 18.52 -26.14
C THR A 123 -24.16 19.29 -27.42
N ILE A 124 -23.22 19.45 -28.34
CA ILE A 124 -23.44 20.10 -29.64
C ILE A 124 -24.20 19.18 -30.60
N ILE A 125 -23.90 17.87 -30.59
CA ILE A 125 -24.52 16.88 -31.50
C ILE A 125 -25.95 16.52 -31.06
N GLY A 126 -26.28 16.62 -29.77
CA GLY A 126 -27.60 16.29 -29.22
C GLY A 126 -27.94 14.79 -29.28
N PHE A 127 -29.21 14.45 -29.01
CA PHE A 127 -29.70 13.06 -29.02
C PHE A 127 -29.97 12.55 -30.45
N THR A 128 -28.91 12.37 -31.22
CA THR A 128 -28.95 11.73 -32.54
C THR A 128 -28.40 10.29 -32.45
N PRO A 129 -28.67 9.38 -33.40
CA PRO A 129 -28.07 8.04 -33.43
C PRO A 129 -26.53 8.05 -33.41
N LEU A 130 -25.93 9.16 -33.87
CA LEU A 130 -24.50 9.41 -33.83
C LEU A 130 -23.97 9.64 -32.40
N SER A 131 -24.83 9.90 -31.41
CA SER A 131 -24.43 10.10 -30.00
C SER A 131 -24.14 8.79 -29.25
N VAL A 132 -24.65 7.65 -29.73
CA VAL A 132 -24.47 6.32 -29.11
C VAL A 132 -22.98 5.92 -28.99
N PRO A 133 -22.15 5.95 -30.05
CA PRO A 133 -20.72 5.63 -29.94
C PRO A 133 -19.96 6.60 -29.04
N PHE A 134 -20.35 7.88 -29.02
CA PHE A 134 -19.72 8.88 -28.14
C PHE A 134 -20.07 8.65 -26.67
N SER A 135 -21.29 8.19 -26.37
CA SER A 135 -21.67 7.81 -25.02
C SER A 135 -20.81 6.66 -24.49
N LEU A 136 -20.43 5.69 -25.34
CA LEU A 136 -19.52 4.61 -24.98
C LEU A 136 -18.12 5.12 -24.64
N VAL A 137 -17.56 6.02 -25.46
CA VAL A 137 -16.26 6.66 -25.18
C VAL A 137 -16.29 7.39 -23.83
N LEU A 138 -17.40 8.06 -23.52
CA LEU A 138 -17.57 8.77 -22.25
C LEU A 138 -17.62 7.81 -21.05
N THR A 139 -18.22 6.63 -21.21
CA THR A 139 -18.19 5.57 -20.20
C THR A 139 -16.78 5.05 -19.96
N PHE A 140 -15.99 4.81 -21.01
CA PHE A 140 -14.59 4.38 -20.87
C PHE A 140 -13.74 5.43 -20.15
N LEU A 141 -13.84 6.70 -20.55
CA LEU A 141 -13.12 7.79 -19.89
C LEU A 141 -13.49 7.94 -18.41
N SER A 142 -14.78 7.83 -18.09
CA SER A 142 -15.24 7.82 -16.69
C SER A 142 -14.64 6.64 -15.90
N GLY A 143 -14.44 5.49 -16.56
CA GLY A 143 -13.73 4.35 -15.99
C GLY A 143 -12.26 4.68 -15.68
N PHE A 144 -11.55 5.31 -16.61
CA PHE A 144 -10.14 5.70 -16.40
C PHE A 144 -9.98 6.66 -15.23
N ILE A 145 -10.80 7.72 -15.16
CA ILE A 145 -10.83 8.67 -14.03
C ILE A 145 -11.05 7.95 -12.69
N THR A 146 -11.92 6.93 -12.69
CA THR A 146 -12.18 6.15 -11.47
C THR A 146 -10.95 5.33 -11.08
N ILE A 147 -10.29 4.70 -12.04
CA ILE A 147 -9.08 3.89 -11.81
C ILE A 147 -7.94 4.77 -11.28
N THR A 148 -7.63 5.88 -11.95
CA THR A 148 -6.58 6.83 -11.50
C THR A 148 -6.92 7.41 -10.14
N GLY A 149 -8.19 7.77 -9.89
CA GLY A 149 -8.67 8.18 -8.58
C GLY A 149 -8.45 7.13 -7.48
N THR A 150 -8.78 5.86 -7.73
CA THR A 150 -8.53 4.78 -6.77
C THR A 150 -7.04 4.58 -6.49
N LEU A 151 -6.21 4.72 -7.52
CA LEU A 151 -4.76 4.57 -7.41
C LEU A 151 -4.13 5.72 -6.60
N ILE A 152 -4.64 6.95 -6.73
CA ILE A 152 -4.28 8.08 -5.85
C ILE A 152 -4.62 7.75 -4.39
N VAL A 153 -5.83 7.26 -4.12
CA VAL A 153 -6.26 6.92 -2.74
C VAL A 153 -5.38 5.82 -2.14
N ILE A 154 -5.10 4.74 -2.89
CA ILE A 154 -4.21 3.66 -2.45
C ILE A 154 -2.80 4.20 -2.18
N SER A 155 -2.29 5.03 -3.07
CA SER A 155 -0.96 5.63 -2.94
C SER A 155 -0.85 6.50 -1.69
N GLN A 156 -1.86 7.31 -1.41
CA GLN A 156 -1.91 8.19 -0.25
C GLN A 156 -2.04 7.39 1.06
N LEU A 157 -2.82 6.31 1.05
CA LEU A 157 -2.93 5.38 2.18
C LEU A 157 -1.57 4.81 2.54
N ILE A 158 -0.80 4.35 1.55
CA ILE A 158 0.49 3.70 1.77
C ILE A 158 1.57 4.71 2.17
N TYR A 159 1.64 5.86 1.49
CA TYR A 159 2.64 6.89 1.79
C TYR A 159 2.52 7.40 3.23
N ASN A 160 1.31 7.68 3.69
CA ASN A 160 1.08 8.23 5.03
C ASN A 160 1.11 7.17 6.14
N ASN A 161 0.73 5.92 5.85
CA ASN A 161 0.54 4.89 6.87
C ASN A 161 1.52 3.71 6.78
N VAL A 162 2.62 3.81 6.02
CA VAL A 162 3.59 2.69 5.89
C VAL A 162 4.08 2.18 7.25
N GLY A 163 4.41 3.09 8.17
CA GLY A 163 4.85 2.73 9.52
C GLY A 163 3.76 2.03 10.33
N LEU A 164 2.53 2.53 10.23
CA LEU A 164 1.37 1.93 10.90
C LEU A 164 1.05 0.53 10.34
N LEU A 165 1.12 0.33 9.02
CA LEU A 165 0.90 -0.98 8.39
C LEU A 165 1.96 -2.00 8.82
N ILE A 166 3.23 -1.58 8.91
CA ILE A 166 4.31 -2.44 9.41
C ILE A 166 4.07 -2.76 10.89
N ALA A 167 3.74 -1.78 11.72
CA ALA A 167 3.45 -1.97 13.14
C ALA A 167 2.26 -2.92 13.37
N LEU A 168 1.17 -2.77 12.60
CA LEU A 168 0.04 -3.70 12.62
C LEU A 168 0.46 -5.11 12.19
N GLY A 169 1.36 -5.22 11.22
CA GLY A 169 1.93 -6.48 10.80
C GLY A 169 2.69 -7.18 11.93
N VAL A 170 3.53 -6.44 12.66
CA VAL A 170 4.24 -6.92 13.86
C VAL A 170 3.26 -7.32 14.96
N LEU A 171 2.20 -6.54 15.19
CA LEU A 171 1.14 -6.89 16.14
C LEU A 171 0.51 -8.23 15.81
N MET A 172 0.14 -8.45 14.55
CA MET A 172 -0.47 -9.72 14.13
C MET A 172 0.50 -10.90 14.24
N LEU A 173 1.81 -10.67 14.05
CA LEU A 173 2.85 -11.68 14.30
C LEU A 173 3.04 -11.99 15.79
N SER A 174 2.77 -11.02 16.68
CA SER A 174 2.87 -11.18 18.14
C SER A 174 1.72 -11.96 18.78
N LEU A 175 0.63 -12.22 18.03
CA LEU A 175 -0.52 -12.96 18.54
C LEU A 175 -0.16 -14.41 18.89
N PRO A 176 -0.66 -14.92 20.04
CA PRO A 176 -0.41 -16.28 20.46
C PRO A 176 -1.02 -17.30 19.48
N PHE A 177 -0.51 -18.53 19.53
CA PHE A 177 -0.96 -19.65 18.69
C PHE A 177 -0.79 -19.44 17.17
N ARG A 178 0.00 -18.45 16.74
CA ARG A 178 0.31 -18.16 15.33
C ARG A 178 -0.92 -17.84 14.46
N ILE A 179 -2.04 -17.44 15.05
CA ILE A 179 -3.29 -17.17 14.32
C ILE A 179 -3.10 -16.01 13.35
N GLY A 180 -2.35 -14.98 13.76
CA GLY A 180 -2.10 -13.79 12.94
C GLY A 180 -0.88 -13.85 12.03
N ARG A 181 -0.06 -14.91 12.01
CA ARG A 181 1.25 -14.87 11.31
C ARG A 181 1.14 -14.61 9.81
N ALA A 182 0.16 -15.24 9.14
CA ALA A 182 -0.02 -15.07 7.70
C ALA A 182 -0.45 -13.64 7.35
N VAL A 183 -1.39 -13.08 8.12
CA VAL A 183 -1.88 -11.71 7.93
C VAL A 183 -0.80 -10.69 8.30
N GLY A 184 -0.06 -10.92 9.39
CA GLY A 184 0.99 -10.01 9.84
C GLY A 184 2.17 -9.92 8.88
N GLY A 185 2.69 -11.05 8.41
CA GLY A 185 3.70 -11.05 7.36
C GLY A 185 3.19 -10.45 6.05
N GLY A 186 1.95 -10.77 5.66
CA GLY A 186 1.31 -10.19 4.48
C GLY A 186 1.20 -8.66 4.54
N LEU A 187 0.81 -8.09 5.69
CA LEU A 187 0.74 -6.64 5.90
C LEU A 187 2.12 -5.98 5.84
N MET A 188 3.14 -6.58 6.47
CA MET A 188 4.51 -6.06 6.38
C MET A 188 5.02 -6.11 4.94
N GLY A 189 4.83 -7.24 4.24
CA GLY A 189 5.21 -7.40 2.83
C GLY A 189 4.52 -6.38 1.93
N PHE A 190 3.21 -6.18 2.11
CA PHE A 190 2.43 -5.19 1.37
C PHE A 190 2.96 -3.79 1.60
N ALA A 191 3.14 -3.38 2.85
CA ALA A 191 3.64 -2.06 3.19
C ALA A 191 5.01 -1.78 2.58
N ILE A 192 5.95 -2.72 2.72
CA ILE A 192 7.32 -2.59 2.21
C ILE A 192 7.33 -2.51 0.68
N VAL A 193 6.69 -3.47 0.02
CA VAL A 193 6.78 -3.62 -1.44
C VAL A 193 6.02 -2.51 -2.15
N PHE A 194 4.83 -2.15 -1.69
CA PHE A 194 4.08 -1.06 -2.31
C PHE A 194 4.70 0.29 -2.02
N TYR A 195 5.32 0.47 -0.85
CA TYR A 195 5.95 1.74 -0.54
C TYR A 195 7.14 2.04 -1.48
N VAL A 196 7.91 1.01 -1.82
CA VAL A 196 9.04 1.12 -2.75
C VAL A 196 8.56 1.05 -4.22
N GLY A 197 7.57 0.20 -4.50
CA GLY A 197 7.13 -0.11 -5.84
C GLY A 197 6.28 0.98 -6.49
N LEU A 198 5.25 1.49 -5.81
CA LEU A 198 4.29 2.40 -6.45
C LEU A 198 4.93 3.61 -7.16
N PRO A 199 5.92 4.31 -6.56
CA PRO A 199 6.57 5.44 -7.23
C PRO A 199 7.32 5.10 -8.52
N LEU A 200 7.59 3.82 -8.79
CA LEU A 200 8.30 3.36 -10.00
C LEU A 200 7.36 3.13 -11.18
N LEU A 201 6.04 3.21 -10.98
CA LEU A 201 5.05 3.00 -12.04
C LEU A 201 5.29 3.90 -13.28
N PRO A 202 5.58 5.21 -13.16
CA PRO A 202 5.83 6.05 -14.34
C PRO A 202 7.07 5.60 -15.14
N ALA A 203 8.13 5.16 -14.45
CA ALA A 203 9.34 4.62 -15.08
C ALA A 203 9.10 3.25 -15.73
N PHE A 204 8.20 2.44 -15.14
CA PHE A 204 7.74 1.20 -15.76
C PHE A 204 7.02 1.49 -17.08
N LEU A 205 6.06 2.43 -17.10
CA LEU A 205 5.34 2.80 -18.32
C LEU A 205 6.26 3.35 -19.42
N SER A 206 7.22 4.19 -19.07
CA SER A 206 8.17 4.75 -20.04
C SER A 206 9.07 3.68 -20.67
N THR A 207 9.38 2.61 -19.94
CA THR A 207 10.16 1.47 -20.47
C THR A 207 9.42 0.72 -21.58
N PHE A 208 8.08 0.69 -21.52
CA PHE A 208 7.24 0.11 -22.58
C PHE A 208 6.87 1.12 -23.67
N GLY A 209 7.38 2.35 -23.60
CA GLY A 209 7.09 3.41 -24.57
C GLY A 209 5.66 3.97 -24.47
N VAL A 210 4.96 3.69 -23.36
CA VAL A 210 3.58 4.14 -23.17
C VAL A 210 3.59 5.52 -22.54
N ASN A 211 3.18 6.54 -23.32
CA ASN A 211 3.00 7.90 -22.81
C ASN A 211 1.52 8.25 -22.69
N VAL A 212 1.06 8.35 -21.44
CA VAL A 212 -0.34 8.59 -21.08
C VAL A 212 -0.67 10.10 -21.00
N ILE A 213 0.35 10.95 -20.92
CA ILE A 213 0.19 12.40 -20.90
C ILE A 213 0.35 12.90 -22.34
N GLN A 214 -0.76 12.94 -23.07
CA GLN A 214 -0.84 13.52 -24.42
C GLN A 214 -1.53 14.89 -24.36
N ASP A 215 -0.89 15.90 -24.95
CA ASP A 215 -1.49 17.23 -25.15
C ASP A 215 -2.53 17.17 -26.27
N PHE A 216 -3.82 17.18 -25.92
CA PHE A 216 -4.87 17.31 -26.91
C PHE A 216 -4.94 18.74 -27.44
N SER A 217 -4.28 18.98 -28.58
CA SER A 217 -4.41 20.26 -29.29
C SER A 217 -5.83 20.41 -29.85
N THR A 218 -6.52 21.47 -29.46
CA THR A 218 -7.92 21.79 -29.82
C THR A 218 -8.10 22.26 -31.27
N ASN A 219 -7.09 22.10 -32.13
CA ASN A 219 -7.02 22.72 -33.45
C ASN A 219 -7.05 21.70 -34.59
N ILE A 220 -8.10 20.86 -34.61
CA ILE A 220 -8.29 19.84 -35.65
C ILE A 220 -9.73 19.91 -36.12
N ASN A 221 -9.95 19.89 -37.44
CA ASN A 221 -11.25 19.64 -38.05
C ASN A 221 -11.93 18.47 -37.33
N SER A 222 -13.12 18.70 -36.75
CA SER A 222 -13.77 17.80 -35.78
C SER A 222 -13.82 16.33 -36.19
N LEU A 223 -13.89 16.03 -37.49
CA LEU A 223 -13.86 14.67 -38.05
C LEU A 223 -12.47 14.00 -38.08
N GLN A 224 -11.40 14.75 -38.36
CA GLN A 224 -10.03 14.20 -38.31
C GLN A 224 -9.57 13.98 -36.86
N ALA A 225 -9.98 14.88 -35.95
CA ALA A 225 -9.74 14.77 -34.52
C ALA A 225 -10.37 13.48 -33.95
N LEU A 226 -11.57 13.15 -34.46
CA LEU A 226 -12.32 11.97 -34.06
C LEU A 226 -11.68 10.66 -34.53
N ASN A 227 -11.21 10.62 -35.78
CA ASN A 227 -10.51 9.43 -36.26
C ASN A 227 -9.19 9.21 -35.50
N SER A 228 -8.42 10.26 -35.20
CA SER A 228 -7.20 10.12 -34.38
C SER A 228 -7.49 9.72 -32.93
N LEU A 229 -8.61 10.19 -32.35
CA LEU A 229 -9.05 9.81 -31.01
C LEU A 229 -9.43 8.33 -30.95
N LEU A 230 -10.21 7.85 -31.91
CA LEU A 230 -10.72 6.48 -31.95
C LEU A 230 -9.65 5.47 -32.36
N SER A 231 -8.74 5.83 -33.28
CA SER A 231 -7.77 4.88 -33.83
C SER A 231 -6.50 4.76 -33.00
N ASN A 232 -6.06 5.84 -32.34
CA ASN A 232 -4.74 5.88 -31.70
C ASN A 232 -4.84 6.23 -30.21
N ALA A 233 -5.55 7.31 -29.87
CA ALA A 233 -5.54 7.78 -28.49
C ALA A 233 -6.26 6.83 -27.51
N ILE A 234 -7.49 6.40 -27.80
CA ILE A 234 -8.22 5.51 -26.87
C ILE A 234 -7.47 4.20 -26.59
N PRO A 235 -6.93 3.48 -27.60
CA PRO A 235 -6.05 2.34 -27.35
C PRO A 235 -4.86 2.66 -26.45
N ASP A 236 -4.14 3.75 -26.70
CA ASP A 236 -2.99 4.18 -25.87
C ASP A 236 -3.40 4.47 -24.42
N TYR A 237 -4.57 5.11 -24.22
CA TYR A 237 -5.13 5.36 -22.88
C TYR A 237 -5.53 4.06 -22.19
N ILE A 238 -6.15 3.10 -22.88
CA ILE A 238 -6.49 1.80 -22.30
C ILE A 238 -5.24 1.07 -21.85
N GLU A 239 -4.19 1.07 -22.67
CA GLU A 239 -2.92 0.43 -22.34
C GLU A 239 -2.25 1.11 -21.14
N GLY A 240 -2.15 2.44 -21.16
CA GLY A 240 -1.44 3.23 -20.16
C GLY A 240 -2.14 3.44 -18.82
N THR A 241 -3.47 3.44 -18.80
CA THR A 241 -4.26 3.70 -17.56
C THR A 241 -4.82 2.42 -16.93
N VAL A 242 -5.09 1.39 -17.74
CA VAL A 242 -5.73 0.16 -17.26
C VAL A 242 -4.79 -1.02 -17.33
N ILE A 243 -4.34 -1.41 -18.53
CA ILE A 243 -3.63 -2.69 -18.71
C ILE A 243 -2.28 -2.69 -17.99
N MET A 244 -1.44 -1.69 -18.25
CA MET A 244 -0.09 -1.64 -17.68
C MET A 244 -0.10 -1.39 -16.16
N PRO A 245 -0.88 -0.42 -15.63
CA PRO A 245 -0.99 -0.25 -14.17
C PRO A 245 -1.55 -1.48 -13.45
N THR A 246 -2.55 -2.18 -14.01
CA THR A 246 -3.08 -3.40 -13.39
C THR A 246 -2.07 -4.55 -13.41
N ALA A 247 -1.35 -4.73 -14.53
CA ALA A 247 -0.26 -5.70 -14.61
C ALA A 247 0.84 -5.38 -13.58
N TYR A 248 1.21 -4.10 -13.45
CA TYR A 248 2.20 -3.64 -12.49
C TYR A 248 1.77 -3.90 -11.05
N LEU A 249 0.52 -3.58 -10.70
CA LEU A 249 -0.05 -3.93 -9.38
C LEU A 249 -0.08 -5.45 -9.16
N GLY A 250 -0.33 -6.25 -10.20
CA GLY A 250 -0.22 -7.71 -10.15
C GLY A 250 1.20 -8.18 -9.79
N ILE A 251 2.22 -7.56 -10.38
CA ILE A 251 3.62 -7.85 -10.05
C ILE A 251 3.90 -7.46 -8.59
N LEU A 252 3.49 -6.27 -8.16
CA LEU A 252 3.69 -5.81 -6.77
C LEU A 252 2.98 -6.69 -5.74
N THR A 253 1.74 -7.11 -6.01
CA THR A 253 1.02 -8.03 -5.12
C THR A 253 1.72 -9.38 -5.00
N SER A 254 2.21 -9.94 -6.11
CA SER A 254 2.97 -11.20 -6.08
C SER A 254 4.26 -11.09 -5.27
N LEU A 255 5.00 -9.98 -5.43
CA LEU A 255 6.24 -9.72 -4.70
C LEU A 255 5.96 -9.46 -3.22
N SER A 256 4.90 -8.73 -2.91
CA SER A 256 4.37 -8.51 -1.56
C SER A 256 4.05 -9.84 -0.85
N LEU A 257 3.38 -10.77 -1.52
CA LEU A 257 3.08 -12.10 -0.97
C LEU A 257 4.37 -12.90 -0.73
N GLY A 258 5.34 -12.83 -1.66
CA GLY A 258 6.65 -13.45 -1.51
C GLY A 258 7.40 -12.94 -0.28
N VAL A 259 7.56 -11.62 -0.17
CA VAL A 259 8.21 -10.96 0.99
C VAL A 259 7.45 -11.27 2.28
N GLY A 260 6.12 -11.17 2.27
CA GLY A 260 5.30 -11.45 3.44
C GLY A 260 5.39 -12.90 3.92
N SER A 261 5.50 -13.86 3.00
CA SER A 261 5.70 -15.27 3.34
C SER A 261 7.09 -15.54 3.93
N ALA A 262 8.12 -14.84 3.44
CA ALA A 262 9.48 -14.92 3.96
C ALA A 262 9.58 -14.34 5.39
N ILE A 263 8.88 -13.24 5.66
CA ILE A 263 8.78 -12.65 7.01
C ILE A 263 7.97 -13.58 7.93
N ALA A 264 6.83 -14.09 7.48
CA ALA A 264 5.96 -14.91 8.32
C ALA A 264 6.54 -16.28 8.69
N GLY A 265 7.53 -16.81 7.95
CA GLY A 265 8.22 -18.06 8.30
C GLY A 265 7.41 -19.34 8.01
N GLY A 266 6.65 -19.36 6.92
CA GLY A 266 5.82 -20.50 6.49
C GLY A 266 4.40 -20.52 7.08
N TYR A 267 3.49 -21.26 6.44
CA TYR A 267 2.04 -21.23 6.68
C TYR A 267 1.63 -21.40 8.15
N SER A 268 0.63 -20.61 8.58
CA SER A 268 -0.06 -20.81 9.86
C SER A 268 -0.75 -22.18 9.84
N ARG A 269 -0.29 -23.10 10.68
CA ARG A 269 -0.96 -24.39 10.90
C ARG A 269 -1.82 -24.25 12.15
N LEU A 270 -3.11 -24.58 12.04
CA LEU A 270 -4.03 -24.58 13.17
C LEU A 270 -3.48 -25.45 14.31
N PRO A 271 -3.73 -25.06 15.58
CA PRO A 271 -3.18 -25.74 16.75
C PRO A 271 -3.65 -27.19 16.91
N ILE A 272 -4.78 -27.50 16.29
CA ILE A 272 -5.44 -28.80 16.31
C ILE A 272 -5.63 -29.21 14.85
N GLN A 273 -5.10 -30.39 14.49
CA GLN A 273 -5.59 -31.07 13.30
C GLN A 273 -7.00 -31.52 13.64
N VAL A 274 -8.00 -30.83 13.11
CA VAL A 274 -9.37 -31.33 13.12
C VAL A 274 -9.37 -32.41 12.05
N ASP A 275 -9.02 -33.63 12.44
CA ASP A 275 -9.29 -34.81 11.64
C ASP A 275 -10.82 -34.95 11.64
N PHE A 276 -11.46 -34.45 10.59
CA PHE A 276 -12.84 -34.80 10.29
C PHE A 276 -12.82 -36.27 9.85
N VAL A 277 -13.16 -37.15 10.78
CA VAL A 277 -13.55 -38.55 10.49
C VAL A 277 -14.83 -38.53 9.66
#